data_AF-A0A4S2FDI5-F1
#
_entry.id   AF-A0A4S2FDI5-F1
#
_cell.length_a   1.000
_cell.length_b   1.000
_cell.length_c   1.000
_cell.angle_alpha   90.00
_cell.angle_beta   90.00
_cell.angle_gamma   90.00
#
_symmetry.space_group_name_H-M   'P 1'
#
loop_
_entity.id
_entity.type
_entity.pdbx_description
1 polymer ?
#
loop_
_entity_poly.entity_id
_entity_poly.type
_entity_poly.pdbx_seq_one_letter_code
_entity_poly.pdbx_strand_id
1 'polypeptide(L)'
;MKIIQAIDSFFASFEQRLAWVETVVLGWWLWQFVWLGFMMVDLWRVRDVDALFEFYESMNRYSAGLFPRIAFAAMNAKKIASAFTPGELFLLVLSLGLVVALRKKAGYFLAGLVAGLLGWIAGWMVVGLQCVTITAALKTLSILSAGGILFCAGFVILGLFQLVILINTIGNMTNKTKIVHDS
;
A
#
# COMPACT_ATOMS: atom_id res chain seq x y z
N MET A 1 -9.57 4.88 35.47
CA MET A 1 -8.75 3.67 35.75
C MET A 1 -9.13 2.46 34.90
N LYS A 2 -10.39 2.00 34.85
CA LYS A 2 -10.80 0.82 34.05
C LYS A 2 -10.45 0.87 32.55
N ILE A 3 -10.58 2.05 31.91
CA ILE A 3 -10.24 2.23 30.49
C ILE A 3 -8.73 2.15 30.26
N ILE A 4 -7.93 2.74 31.15
CA ILE A 4 -6.46 2.72 31.07
C ILE A 4 -5.93 1.30 31.28
N GLN A 5 -6.47 0.57 32.26
CA GLN A 5 -6.14 -0.85 32.47
C GLN A 5 -6.58 -1.74 31.29
N ALA A 6 -7.72 -1.43 30.66
CA ALA A 6 -8.13 -2.12 29.45
C ALA A 6 -7.16 -1.87 28.28
N ILE A 7 -6.69 -0.62 28.11
CA ILE A 7 -5.68 -0.27 27.10
C ILE A 7 -4.35 -0.98 27.39
N ASP A 8 -3.87 -0.99 28.63
CA ASP A 8 -2.65 -1.71 29.02
C ASP A 8 -2.75 -3.21 28.73
N SER A 9 -3.94 -3.81 28.90
CA SER A 9 -4.16 -5.23 28.59
C SER A 9 -4.01 -5.58 27.10
N PHE A 10 -4.19 -4.61 26.19
CA PHE A 10 -3.96 -4.81 24.75
C PHE A 10 -2.48 -4.78 24.37
N PHE A 11 -1.60 -4.32 25.27
CA PHE A 11 -0.15 -4.24 25.07
C PHE A 11 0.64 -5.03 26.13
N ALA A 12 -0.01 -6.02 26.76
CA ALA A 12 0.55 -6.74 27.89
C ALA A 12 1.76 -7.61 27.50
N SER A 13 1.76 -8.20 26.29
CA SER A 13 2.88 -9.02 25.81
C SER A 13 3.63 -8.39 24.63
N PHE A 14 4.89 -8.79 24.46
CA PHE A 14 5.69 -8.43 23.28
C PHE A 14 4.99 -8.86 21.98
N GLU A 15 4.39 -10.05 21.96
CA GLU A 15 3.66 -10.57 20.79
C GLU A 15 2.42 -9.73 20.45
N GLN A 16 1.67 -9.25 21.46
CA GLN A 16 0.55 -8.34 21.24
C GLN A 16 0.99 -6.99 20.70
N ARG A 17 2.06 -6.40 21.26
CA ARG A 17 2.65 -5.14 20.78
C ARG A 17 3.08 -5.26 19.32
N LEU A 18 3.72 -6.38 18.99
CA LEU A 18 4.17 -6.68 17.64
C LEU A 18 2.98 -6.86 16.66
N ALA A 19 1.93 -7.58 17.07
CA ALA A 19 0.72 -7.74 16.26
C ALA A 19 0.01 -6.40 15.99
N TRP A 20 -0.01 -5.48 16.97
CA TRP A 20 -0.50 -4.12 16.78
C TRP A 20 0.35 -3.32 15.79
N VAL A 21 1.68 -3.39 15.90
CA VAL A 21 2.60 -2.76 14.97
C VAL A 21 2.38 -3.28 13.55
N GLU A 22 2.25 -4.61 13.37
CA GLU A 22 1.91 -5.23 12.09
C GLU A 22 0.57 -4.71 11.54
N THR A 23 -0.44 -4.57 12.39
CA THR A 23 -1.76 -4.06 12.00
C THR A 23 -1.69 -2.62 11.49
N VAL A 24 -0.94 -1.75 12.18
CA VAL A 24 -0.74 -0.35 11.76
C VAL A 24 0.00 -0.28 10.42
N VAL A 25 1.07 -1.06 10.27
CA VAL A 25 1.85 -1.09 9.02
C VAL A 25 1.00 -1.62 7.86
N LEU A 26 0.24 -2.69 8.07
CA LEU A 26 -0.65 -3.25 7.05
C LEU A 26 -1.78 -2.29 6.68
N GLY A 27 -2.38 -1.61 7.66
CA GLY A 27 -3.38 -0.57 7.44
C GLY A 27 -2.85 0.60 6.62
N TRP A 28 -1.62 1.05 6.91
CA TRP A 28 -0.96 2.07 6.10
C TRP A 28 -0.73 1.58 4.66
N TRP A 29 -0.24 0.36 4.46
CA TRP A 29 -0.06 -0.21 3.12
C TRP A 29 -1.38 -0.33 2.35
N LEU A 30 -2.46 -0.81 2.99
CA LEU A 30 -3.80 -0.86 2.41
C LEU A 30 -4.25 0.52 1.94
N TRP A 31 -4.04 1.54 2.77
CA TRP A 31 -4.33 2.93 2.40
C TRP A 31 -3.57 3.36 1.13
N GLN A 32 -2.26 3.05 1.04
CA GLN A 32 -1.46 3.37 -0.14
C GLN A 32 -2.01 2.71 -1.41
N PHE A 33 -2.38 1.44 -1.33
CA PHE A 33 -2.88 0.67 -2.47
C PHE A 33 -4.30 1.05 -2.89
N VAL A 34 -5.15 1.50 -1.97
CA VAL A 34 -6.48 2.05 -2.30
C VAL A 34 -6.35 3.31 -3.14
N TRP A 35 -5.51 4.27 -2.71
CA TRP A 35 -5.30 5.51 -3.46
C TRP A 35 -4.62 5.28 -4.81
N LEU A 36 -3.66 4.36 -4.87
CA LEU A 36 -3.06 3.95 -6.13
C LEU A 36 -4.09 3.30 -7.05
N GLY A 37 -4.97 2.45 -6.51
CA GLY A 37 -6.06 1.80 -7.25
C GLY A 37 -7.01 2.82 -7.87
N PHE A 38 -7.44 3.84 -7.11
CA PHE A 38 -8.28 4.92 -7.65
C PHE A 38 -7.59 5.69 -8.77
N MET A 39 -6.32 6.06 -8.59
CA MET A 39 -5.54 6.71 -9.64
C MET A 39 -5.45 5.85 -10.90
N MET A 40 -5.22 4.54 -10.75
CA MET A 40 -5.15 3.62 -11.90
C MET A 40 -6.51 3.47 -12.60
N VAL A 41 -7.62 3.40 -11.86
CA VAL A 41 -8.97 3.35 -12.45
C VAL A 41 -9.25 4.57 -13.31
N ASP A 42 -8.90 5.76 -12.84
CA ASP A 42 -9.11 6.97 -13.65
C ASP A 42 -8.11 7.04 -14.82
N LEU A 43 -6.89 6.56 -14.65
CA LEU A 43 -5.93 6.40 -15.75
C LEU A 43 -6.42 5.43 -16.85
N TRP A 44 -7.14 4.36 -16.48
CA TRP A 44 -7.72 3.39 -17.43
C TRP A 44 -8.75 4.03 -18.37
N ARG A 45 -9.43 5.07 -17.89
CA ARG A 45 -10.50 5.77 -18.61
C ARG A 45 -9.97 6.79 -19.62
N VAL A 46 -8.68 7.10 -19.59
CA VAL A 46 -8.05 8.01 -20.54
C VAL A 46 -8.04 7.39 -21.94
N ARG A 47 -8.75 8.00 -22.88
CA ARG A 47 -8.88 7.52 -24.28
C ARG A 47 -8.20 8.41 -25.30
N ASP A 48 -7.99 9.67 -24.97
CA ASP A 48 -7.43 10.70 -25.83
C ASP A 48 -6.49 11.63 -25.04
N VAL A 49 -5.95 12.62 -25.73
CA VAL A 49 -4.97 13.56 -25.18
C VAL A 49 -5.64 14.54 -24.20
N ASP A 50 -6.86 14.97 -24.49
CA ASP A 50 -7.59 15.89 -23.62
C ASP A 50 -7.90 15.24 -22.26
N ALA A 51 -8.39 13.99 -22.25
CA ALA A 51 -8.57 13.24 -21.01
C ALA A 51 -7.25 12.97 -20.27
N LEU A 52 -6.12 12.90 -20.97
CA LEU A 52 -4.80 12.75 -20.35
C LEU A 52 -4.41 14.03 -19.60
N PHE A 53 -4.69 15.20 -20.17
CA PHE A 53 -4.48 16.48 -19.49
C PHE A 53 -5.43 16.66 -18.29
N GLU A 54 -6.70 16.32 -18.43
CA GLU A 54 -7.66 16.33 -17.30
C GLU A 54 -7.24 15.37 -16.18
N PHE A 55 -6.77 14.17 -16.55
CA PHE A 55 -6.19 13.24 -15.58
C PHE A 55 -5.01 13.87 -14.85
N TYR A 56 -4.07 14.47 -15.58
CA TYR A 56 -2.90 15.13 -15.01
C TYR A 56 -3.27 16.25 -14.02
N GLU A 57 -4.23 17.11 -14.36
CA GLU A 57 -4.72 18.18 -13.48
C GLU A 57 -5.40 17.62 -12.22
N SER A 58 -6.09 16.49 -12.35
CA SER A 58 -6.79 15.84 -11.23
C SER A 58 -5.89 14.96 -10.36
N MET A 59 -4.64 14.68 -10.75
CA MET A 59 -3.73 13.80 -10.01
C MET A 59 -3.50 14.23 -8.54
N ASN A 60 -3.59 15.54 -8.26
CA ASN A 60 -3.41 16.04 -6.89
C ASN A 60 -4.51 15.54 -5.92
N ARG A 61 -5.64 15.06 -6.42
CA ARG A 61 -6.70 14.44 -5.61
C ARG A 61 -6.24 13.15 -4.93
N TYR A 62 -5.26 12.45 -5.52
CA TYR A 62 -4.71 11.22 -4.95
C TYR A 62 -3.48 11.47 -4.06
N SER A 63 -3.20 12.72 -3.69
CA SER A 63 -2.02 13.10 -2.90
C SER A 63 -1.98 12.48 -1.49
N ALA A 64 -3.10 11.94 -1.01
CA ALA A 64 -3.19 11.13 0.19
C ALA A 64 -2.41 9.80 0.10
N GLY A 65 -2.07 9.35 -1.11
CA GLY A 65 -1.21 8.19 -1.36
C GLY A 65 0.23 8.60 -1.71
N LEU A 66 1.21 7.91 -1.14
CA LEU A 66 2.63 8.01 -1.46
C LEU A 66 2.91 7.66 -2.94
N PHE A 67 2.36 6.55 -3.45
CA PHE A 67 2.61 6.15 -4.85
C PHE A 67 2.11 7.16 -5.88
N PRO A 68 0.86 7.68 -5.77
CA PRO A 68 0.43 8.80 -6.61
C PRO A 68 1.32 10.05 -6.50
N ARG A 69 1.79 10.40 -5.30
CA ARG A 69 2.73 11.54 -5.12
C ARG A 69 4.08 11.30 -5.79
N ILE A 70 4.61 10.08 -5.72
CA ILE A 70 5.83 9.69 -6.43
C ILE A 70 5.62 9.83 -7.94
N ALA A 71 4.50 9.31 -8.46
CA ALA A 71 4.15 9.43 -9.87
C ALA A 71 4.06 10.91 -10.30
N PHE A 72 3.37 11.74 -9.52
CA PHE A 72 3.25 13.17 -9.79
C PHE A 72 4.59 13.91 -9.73
N ALA A 73 5.45 13.57 -8.76
CA ALA A 73 6.80 14.12 -8.67
C ALA A 73 7.65 13.73 -9.90
N ALA A 74 7.57 12.48 -10.33
CA ALA A 74 8.27 11.99 -11.51
C ALA A 74 7.81 12.70 -12.80
N MET A 75 6.49 12.88 -12.97
CA MET A 75 5.93 13.61 -14.12
C MET A 75 6.35 15.09 -14.16
N ASN A 76 6.53 15.70 -13.00
CA ASN A 76 6.98 17.10 -12.88
C ASN A 76 8.51 17.24 -12.86
N ALA A 77 9.28 16.18 -13.16
CA ALA A 77 10.74 16.15 -13.06
C ALA A 77 11.29 16.61 -11.69
N LYS A 78 10.50 16.45 -10.62
CA LYS A 78 10.88 16.75 -9.24
C LYS A 78 11.62 15.55 -8.65
N LYS A 79 12.47 15.80 -7.66
CA LYS A 79 13.17 14.73 -6.93
C LYS A 79 12.14 13.83 -6.25
N ILE A 80 12.21 12.52 -6.49
CA ILE A 80 11.31 11.53 -5.85
C ILE A 80 11.29 11.66 -4.32
N ALA A 81 12.43 12.02 -3.71
CA ALA A 81 12.54 12.26 -2.28
C ALA A 81 11.57 13.33 -1.75
N SER A 82 11.13 14.29 -2.57
CA SER A 82 10.17 15.31 -2.15
C SER A 82 8.74 14.78 -1.98
N ALA A 83 8.45 13.57 -2.48
CA ALA A 83 7.17 12.92 -2.29
C ALA A 83 7.02 12.26 -0.91
N PHE A 84 8.13 12.06 -0.17
CA PHE A 84 8.14 11.36 1.10
C PHE A 84 7.98 12.32 2.27
N THR A 85 7.11 11.97 3.21
CA THR A 85 7.12 12.57 4.55
C THR A 85 8.02 11.76 5.50
N PRO A 86 8.59 12.37 6.56
CA PRO A 86 9.42 11.64 7.53
C PRO A 86 8.70 10.45 8.16
N GLY A 87 7.40 10.55 8.44
CA GLY A 87 6.60 9.46 9.00
C GLY A 87 6.45 8.28 8.03
N GLU A 88 6.37 8.54 6.73
CA GLU A 88 6.28 7.48 5.72
C GLU A 88 7.60 6.76 5.53
N LEU A 89 8.73 7.47 5.59
CA LEU A 89 10.05 6.83 5.60
C LEU A 89 10.20 5.90 6.79
N PHE A 90 9.74 6.33 7.98
CA PHE A 90 9.72 5.48 9.17
C PHE A 90 8.87 4.22 8.94
N LEU A 91 7.64 4.36 8.43
CA LEU A 91 6.77 3.21 8.15
C LEU A 91 7.33 2.27 7.08
N LEU A 92 8.02 2.80 6.08
CA LEU A 92 8.65 2.02 5.01
C LEU A 92 9.82 1.19 5.56
N VAL A 93 10.72 1.81 6.34
CA VAL A 93 11.81 1.10 7.03
C VAL A 93 11.27 0.08 8.02
N LEU A 94 10.24 0.45 8.80
CA LEU A 94 9.57 -0.45 9.74
C LEU A 94 8.97 -1.67 9.02
N SER A 95 8.35 -1.46 7.85
CA SER A 95 7.78 -2.56 7.06
C SER A 95 8.84 -3.53 6.54
N LEU A 96 9.99 -3.02 6.07
CA LEU A 96 11.12 -3.85 5.67
C LEU A 96 11.67 -4.64 6.87
N GLY A 97 11.83 -3.98 8.01
CA GLY A 97 12.26 -4.60 9.26
C GLY A 97 11.33 -5.73 9.69
N LEU A 98 10.01 -5.52 9.63
CA LEU A 98 9.02 -6.53 10.01
C LEU A 98 9.02 -7.74 9.06
N VAL A 99 9.10 -7.53 7.74
CA VAL A 99 9.16 -8.64 6.77
C VAL A 99 10.40 -9.51 7.01
N VAL A 100 11.55 -8.89 7.25
CA VAL A 100 12.82 -9.59 7.49
C VAL A 100 12.84 -10.28 8.86
N ALA A 101 12.41 -9.58 9.92
CA ALA A 101 12.47 -10.09 11.28
C ALA A 101 11.47 -11.21 11.55
N LEU A 102 10.28 -11.13 10.96
CA LEU A 102 9.17 -12.04 11.31
C LEU A 102 9.03 -13.24 10.39
N ARG A 103 9.68 -13.21 9.21
CA ARG A 103 9.69 -14.30 8.21
C ARG A 103 8.31 -14.93 7.94
N LYS A 104 7.23 -14.17 8.10
CA LYS A 104 5.87 -14.69 7.92
C LYS A 104 5.62 -14.91 6.43
N LYS A 105 5.15 -16.11 6.07
CA LYS A 105 4.81 -16.46 4.67
C LYS A 105 3.88 -15.43 4.02
N ALA A 106 2.91 -14.91 4.76
CA ALA A 106 1.99 -13.87 4.30
C ALA A 106 2.71 -12.53 4.00
N GLY A 107 3.68 -12.14 4.82
CA GLY A 107 4.48 -10.92 4.61
C GLY A 107 5.34 -11.00 3.35
N TYR A 108 5.97 -12.15 3.09
CA TYR A 108 6.71 -12.38 1.85
C TYR A 108 5.82 -12.38 0.62
N PHE A 109 4.61 -12.94 0.72
CA PHE A 109 3.65 -12.93 -0.38
C PHE A 109 3.19 -11.51 -0.73
N LEU A 110 2.82 -10.70 0.28
CA LEU A 110 2.47 -9.29 0.08
C LEU A 110 3.65 -8.48 -0.47
N ALA A 111 4.86 -8.69 0.04
CA ALA A 111 6.08 -8.06 -0.50
C ALA A 111 6.32 -8.48 -1.96
N GLY A 112 6.06 -9.74 -2.30
CA GLY A 112 6.12 -10.25 -3.67
C GLY A 112 5.12 -9.57 -4.60
N LEU A 113 3.89 -9.29 -4.13
CA LEU A 113 2.91 -8.51 -4.90
C LEU A 113 3.37 -7.07 -5.15
N VAL A 114 3.94 -6.42 -4.13
CA VAL A 114 4.53 -5.08 -4.27
C VAL A 114 5.66 -5.10 -5.30
N ALA A 115 6.58 -6.06 -5.19
CA ALA A 115 7.68 -6.22 -6.14
C ALA A 115 7.19 -6.53 -7.56
N GLY A 116 6.15 -7.35 -7.70
CA GLY A 116 5.50 -7.66 -8.97
C GLY A 116 4.88 -6.41 -9.62
N LEU A 117 4.17 -5.58 -8.84
CA LEU A 117 3.66 -4.30 -9.30
C LEU A 117 4.78 -3.36 -9.76
N LEU A 118 5.87 -3.26 -9.01
CA LEU A 118 7.02 -2.44 -9.40
C LEU A 118 7.66 -2.93 -10.69
N GLY A 119 7.82 -4.25 -10.84
CA GLY A 119 8.30 -4.88 -12.07
C GLY A 119 7.37 -4.64 -13.26
N TRP A 120 6.05 -4.70 -13.04
CA TRP A 120 5.04 -4.38 -14.04
C TRP A 120 5.15 -2.93 -14.52
N ILE A 121 5.19 -1.98 -13.58
CA ILE A 121 5.36 -0.56 -13.89
C ILE A 121 6.66 -0.33 -14.68
N ALA A 122 7.79 -0.86 -14.18
CA ALA A 122 9.08 -0.71 -14.84
C ALA A 122 9.08 -1.29 -16.27
N GLY A 123 8.49 -2.48 -16.47
CA GLY A 123 8.39 -3.10 -17.79
C GLY A 123 7.60 -2.26 -18.77
N TRP A 124 6.45 -1.74 -18.36
CA TRP A 124 5.63 -0.89 -19.23
C TRP A 124 6.19 0.52 -19.43
N MET A 125 6.99 1.04 -18.50
CA MET A 125 7.74 2.28 -18.72
C MET A 125 8.76 2.10 -19.85
N VAL A 126 9.47 0.97 -19.91
CA VAL A 126 10.42 0.68 -21.00
C VAL A 126 9.70 0.59 -22.35
N VAL A 127 8.55 -0.09 -22.40
CA VAL A 127 7.72 -0.18 -23.61
C VAL A 127 7.16 1.20 -23.99
N GLY A 128 6.77 2.01 -23.00
CA GLY A 128 6.29 3.38 -23.19
C GLY A 128 7.32 4.29 -23.86
N LEU A 129 8.60 4.17 -23.48
CA LEU A 129 9.71 4.94 -24.08
C LEU A 129 9.93 4.61 -25.56
N GLN A 130 9.51 3.43 -26.01
CA GLN A 130 9.65 2.98 -27.40
C GLN A 130 8.42 3.34 -28.27
N CYS A 131 7.41 3.99 -27.70
CA CYS A 131 6.21 4.38 -28.44
C CYS A 131 6.50 5.58 -29.36
N VAL A 132 6.31 5.37 -30.67
CA VAL A 132 6.51 6.42 -31.71
C VAL A 132 5.25 7.27 -31.91
N THR A 133 4.07 6.76 -31.53
CA THR A 133 2.78 7.45 -31.71
C THR A 133 2.04 7.64 -30.39
N ILE A 134 1.27 8.72 -30.30
CA ILE A 134 0.43 9.05 -29.13
C ILE A 134 -0.61 7.95 -28.88
N THR A 135 -1.21 7.40 -29.93
CA THR A 135 -2.18 6.29 -29.82
C THR A 135 -1.55 5.04 -29.21
N ALA A 136 -0.30 4.72 -29.57
CA ALA A 136 0.43 3.62 -28.95
C ALA A 136 0.75 3.90 -27.48
N ALA A 137 1.14 5.14 -27.14
CA ALA A 137 1.38 5.55 -25.77
C ALA A 137 0.12 5.43 -24.89
N LEU A 138 -1.03 5.90 -25.38
CA LEU A 138 -2.32 5.79 -24.67
C LEU A 138 -2.76 4.32 -24.47
N LYS A 139 -2.52 3.47 -25.47
CA LYS A 139 -2.78 2.03 -25.35
C LYS A 139 -1.88 1.38 -24.31
N THR A 140 -0.59 1.73 -24.29
CA THR A 140 0.37 1.29 -23.28
C THR A 140 -0.04 1.72 -21.88
N LEU A 141 -0.47 2.99 -21.73
CA LEU A 141 -0.96 3.56 -20.47
C LEU A 141 -2.20 2.82 -19.95
N SER A 142 -3.13 2.49 -20.86
CA SER A 142 -4.28 1.66 -20.54
C SER A 142 -3.82 0.30 -20.02
N ILE A 143 -2.99 -0.45 -20.76
CA ILE A 143 -2.56 -1.80 -20.34
C ILE A 143 -1.80 -1.75 -19.00
N LEU A 144 -0.93 -0.76 -18.82
CA LEU A 144 -0.25 -0.49 -17.55
C LEU A 144 -1.27 -0.36 -16.42
N SER A 145 -2.30 0.46 -16.64
CA SER A 145 -3.37 0.68 -15.67
C SER A 145 -4.18 -0.59 -15.36
N ALA A 146 -4.60 -1.42 -16.33
CA ALA A 146 -5.33 -2.67 -16.01
C ALA A 146 -4.53 -3.56 -15.07
N GLY A 147 -3.25 -3.79 -15.40
CA GLY A 147 -2.39 -4.60 -14.56
C GLY A 147 -2.23 -3.97 -13.19
N GLY A 148 -2.04 -2.64 -13.13
CA GLY A 148 -1.99 -1.88 -11.89
C GLY A 148 -3.25 -2.08 -11.03
N ILE A 149 -4.44 -2.01 -11.61
CA ILE A 149 -5.72 -2.25 -10.94
C ILE A 149 -5.78 -3.68 -10.39
N LEU A 150 -5.39 -4.68 -11.19
CA LEU A 150 -5.39 -6.09 -10.77
C LEU A 150 -4.47 -6.32 -9.57
N PHE A 151 -3.25 -5.79 -9.61
CA PHE A 151 -2.29 -5.88 -8.49
C PHE A 151 -2.81 -5.13 -7.26
N CYS A 152 -3.40 -3.95 -7.43
CA CYS A 152 -3.97 -3.20 -6.30
C CYS A 152 -5.15 -3.92 -5.66
N ALA A 153 -6.08 -4.44 -6.46
CA ALA A 153 -7.22 -5.20 -5.98
C ALA A 153 -6.77 -6.47 -5.24
N GLY A 154 -5.81 -7.21 -5.81
CA GLY A 154 -5.22 -8.38 -5.17
C GLY A 154 -4.59 -8.04 -3.82
N PHE A 155 -3.78 -6.98 -3.76
CA PHE A 155 -3.17 -6.53 -2.51
C PHE A 155 -4.23 -6.11 -1.48
N VAL A 156 -5.26 -5.36 -1.86
CA VAL A 156 -6.30 -4.89 -0.95
C VAL A 156 -7.11 -6.07 -0.37
N ILE A 157 -7.53 -7.02 -1.20
CA ILE A 157 -8.32 -8.17 -0.75
C ILE A 157 -7.50 -9.03 0.23
N LEU A 158 -6.27 -9.37 -0.15
CA LEU A 158 -5.38 -10.20 0.67
C LEU A 158 -4.93 -9.49 1.94
N GLY A 159 -4.66 -8.18 1.84
CA GLY A 159 -4.30 -7.35 2.97
C GLY A 159 -5.45 -7.21 3.97
N LEU A 160 -6.70 -7.04 3.51
CA LEU A 160 -7.87 -7.02 4.40
C LEU A 160 -8.07 -8.37 5.09
N PHE A 161 -7.93 -9.48 4.36
CA PHE A 161 -8.01 -10.82 4.94
C PHE A 161 -6.95 -11.02 6.04
N GLN A 162 -5.71 -10.62 5.77
CA GLN A 162 -4.61 -10.69 6.74
C GLN A 162 -4.85 -9.79 7.96
N LEU A 163 -5.45 -8.60 7.74
CA LEU A 163 -5.80 -7.66 8.81
C LEU A 163 -6.87 -8.24 9.74
N VAL A 164 -7.90 -8.91 9.21
CA VAL A 164 -8.92 -9.62 10.01
C VAL A 164 -8.29 -10.73 10.84
N ILE A 165 -7.37 -11.52 10.28
CA ILE A 165 -6.65 -12.56 11.01
C ILE A 165 -5.85 -11.96 12.17
N LEU A 166 -5.12 -10.86 11.92
CA LEU A 166 -4.32 -10.17 12.93
C LEU A 166 -5.18 -9.66 14.08
N ILE A 167 -6.29 -8.99 13.79
CA ILE A 167 -7.22 -8.47 14.81
C ILE A 167 -7.82 -9.60 15.65
N ASN A 168 -8.27 -10.69 15.01
CA ASN A 168 -8.78 -11.86 15.72
C ASN A 168 -7.72 -12.50 16.62
N THR A 169 -6.47 -12.55 16.15
CA THR A 169 -5.34 -13.07 16.94
C THR A 169 -5.10 -12.20 18.18
N ILE A 170 -5.12 -10.87 18.04
CA ILE A 170 -5.02 -9.93 19.16
C ILE A 170 -6.15 -10.13 20.16
N GLY A 171 -7.39 -10.26 19.69
CA GLY A 171 -8.56 -10.53 20.54
C GLY A 171 -8.42 -11.83 21.34
N ASN A 172 -7.99 -12.91 20.69
CA ASN A 172 -7.77 -14.20 21.35
C ASN A 172 -6.64 -14.15 22.40
N MET A 173 -5.54 -13.46 22.11
CA MET A 173 -4.45 -13.27 23.07
C MET A 173 -4.91 -12.48 24.30
N THR A 174 -5.70 -11.43 24.10
CA THR A 174 -6.22 -10.56 25.16
C THR A 174 -7.21 -11.29 26.07
N ASN A 175 -8.07 -12.15 25.51
CA ASN A 175 -8.98 -12.98 26.31
C ASN A 175 -8.22 -14.02 27.15
N LYS A 176 -7.15 -14.64 26.62
CA LYS A 176 -6.32 -15.56 27.39
C LYS A 176 -5.61 -14.87 28.57
N THR A 177 -5.15 -13.63 28.40
CA THR A 177 -4.47 -12.89 29.49
C THR A 177 -5.41 -12.53 30.63
N LYS A 178 -6.69 -12.26 30.33
CA LYS A 178 -7.70 -12.00 31.37
C LYS A 178 -7.99 -13.23 32.22
N ILE A 179 -8.13 -14.41 31.60
CA ILE A 179 -8.43 -15.66 32.30
C ILE A 179 -7.31 -16.03 33.29
N VAL A 180 -6.05 -15.77 32.95
CA VAL A 180 -4.90 -16.05 33.82
C VAL A 180 -4.78 -15.07 35.00
N HIS A 181 -5.32 -13.85 34.86
CA HIS A 181 -5.31 -12.86 35.95
C HIS A 181 -6.47 -13.01 36.93
N ASP A 182 -7.56 -13.67 36.53
CA ASP A 182 -8.74 -13.92 37.37
C ASP A 182 -8.72 -15.28 38.10
N SER A 183 -7.71 -16.13 37.85
CA SER A 183 -7.47 -17.44 38.49
C SER A 183 -6.38 -17.37 39.56
#